data_AF-A0A819NIQ1-F1
#
_entry.id   AF-A0A819NIQ1-F1
#
_cell.length_a   1.000
_cell.length_b   1.000
_cell.length_c   1.000
_cell.angle_alpha   90.00
_cell.angle_beta   90.00
_cell.angle_gamma   90.00
#
_symmetry.space_group_name_H-M   'P 1'
#
loop_
_entity.id
_entity.type
_entity.pdbx_description
1 polymer ?
#
loop_
_entity_poly.entity_id
_entity_poly.type
_entity_poly.pdbx_seq_one_letter_code
_entity_poly.pdbx_strand_id
1 'polypeptide(L)' 'MVLLKNIFDIFCIMECCSDYWIPNDIKELDSRLKSQLIGQPLAYNLILRSISSHVSNTNPSKSLVLSLHGSTGT' A
#
# COMPACT_ATOMS: atom_id res chain seq x y z
N MET A 1 13.85 18.94 16.97
CA MET A 1 13.92 17.50 17.33
C MET A 1 13.87 16.62 16.07
N VAL A 2 14.77 16.85 15.10
CA VAL A 2 14.87 16.09 13.84
C VAL A 2 16.30 15.56 13.64
N LEU A 3 17.28 16.09 14.39
CA LEU A 3 18.70 15.74 14.27
C LEU A 3 19.13 14.45 15.01
N LEU A 4 18.26 13.86 15.84
CA LEU A 4 18.54 12.63 16.61
C LEU A 4 17.94 11.35 16.01
N LYS A 5 17.09 11.44 14.97
CA LYS A 5 16.49 10.25 14.31
C LYS A 5 17.51 9.49 13.45
N ASN A 6 18.46 10.20 12.84
CA ASN A 6 19.45 9.61 11.91
C ASN A 6 20.43 8.59 12.54
N ILE A 7 20.67 8.65 13.85
CA ILE A 7 21.59 7.71 14.52
C ILE A 7 20.90 6.38 14.84
N PHE A 8 19.58 6.39 15.11
CA PHE A 8 18.82 5.18 15.42
C PHE A 8 18.50 4.36 14.16
N ASP A 9 18.34 5.01 13.00
CA ASP A 9 18.14 4.33 11.71
C ASP A 9 19.39 3.54 11.25
N ILE A 10 20.60 3.98 11.64
CA ILE A 10 21.88 3.32 11.31
C ILE A 10 22.03 1.94 11.97
N PHE A 11 21.35 1.68 13.08
CA PHE A 11 21.41 0.41 13.82
C PHE A 11 20.20 -0.50 13.56
N CYS A 12 19.39 -0.18 12.55
CA CYS A 12 18.22 -0.96 12.17
C CYS A 12 18.63 -2.11 11.23
N ILE A 13 19.18 -3.19 11.81
CA ILE A 13 19.60 -4.41 11.10
C ILE A 13 18.45 -5.45 11.00
N MET A 14 17.26 -5.12 11.51
CA MET A 14 16.00 -5.89 11.55
C MET A 14 14.80 -4.95 11.31
N GLU A 15 13.57 -5.45 11.08
CA GLU A 15 12.40 -4.56 10.91
C GLU A 15 12.18 -3.65 12.14
N CYS A 16 12.38 -2.35 11.98
CA CYS A 16 12.09 -1.36 13.01
C CYS A 16 10.77 -0.64 12.71
N CYS A 17 9.95 -0.45 13.73
CA CYS A 17 8.85 0.49 13.66
C CYS A 17 9.43 1.91 13.66
N SER A 18 9.37 2.58 12.51
CA SER A 18 9.62 4.02 12.44
C SER A 18 8.29 4.76 12.27
N ASP A 19 8.27 6.04 12.64
CA ASP A 19 7.12 6.91 12.35
C ASP A 19 6.97 7.20 10.84
N TYR A 20 7.85 6.65 9.99
CA TYR A 20 7.75 6.73 8.55
C TYR A 20 6.62 5.81 8.05
N TRP A 21 5.44 6.39 7.92
CA TRP A 21 4.31 5.75 7.25
C TRP A 21 4.35 6.07 5.75
N ILE A 22 4.13 5.05 4.92
CA ILE A 22 3.93 5.25 3.48
C ILE A 22 2.68 6.12 3.31
N PRO A 23 2.76 7.29 2.65
CA PRO A 23 1.61 8.15 2.47
C PRO A 23 0.54 7.43 1.64
N ASN A 24 -0.71 7.62 2.04
CA ASN A 24 -1.90 7.05 1.39
C ASN A 24 -2.21 7.76 0.07
N ASP A 25 -1.31 7.65 -0.92
CA ASP A 25 -1.48 8.27 -2.24
C ASP A 25 -2.22 7.33 -3.20
N ILE A 26 -3.56 7.42 -3.15
CA ILE A 26 -4.44 6.64 -4.03
C ILE A 26 -4.28 7.02 -5.51
N LYS A 27 -3.84 8.25 -5.82
CA LYS A 27 -3.63 8.68 -7.21
C LYS A 27 -2.36 8.06 -7.78
N GLU A 28 -1.30 8.01 -7.00
CA GLU A 28 -0.06 7.31 -7.36
C GLU A 28 -0.34 5.81 -7.56
N LEU A 29 -1.13 5.19 -6.68
CA LEU A 29 -1.57 3.80 -6.83
C LEU A 29 -2.35 3.59 -8.14
N ASP A 30 -3.32 4.45 -8.44
CA ASP A 30 -4.09 4.40 -9.69
C ASP A 30 -3.18 4.50 -10.92
N SER A 31 -2.27 5.48 -10.94
CA SER A 31 -1.31 5.71 -12.02
C SER A 31 -0.40 4.50 -12.26
N ARG A 32 0.11 3.90 -11.17
CA ARG A 32 0.97 2.71 -11.25
C ARG A 32 0.23 1.48 -11.75
N LEU A 33 -0.97 1.21 -11.23
CA LEU A 33 -1.74 0.08 -11.71
C LEU A 33 -2.12 0.25 -13.19
N LYS A 34 -2.52 1.45 -13.63
CA LYS A 34 -2.81 1.72 -15.04
C LYS A 34 -1.60 1.51 -15.96
N SER A 35 -0.41 1.88 -15.52
CA SER A 35 0.81 1.81 -16.35
C SER A 35 1.51 0.47 -16.31
N GLN A 36 1.34 -0.31 -15.23
CA GLN A 36 2.12 -1.53 -14.99
C GLN A 36 1.29 -2.82 -14.99
N LEU A 37 0.00 -2.76 -14.67
CA LEU A 37 -0.88 -3.93 -14.63
C LEU A 37 -1.67 -4.05 -15.94
N ILE A 38 -1.10 -4.77 -16.90
CA ILE A 38 -1.67 -4.90 -18.25
C ILE A 38 -2.60 -6.10 -18.33
N GLY A 39 -3.74 -5.94 -19.02
CA GLY A 39 -4.66 -7.05 -19.31
C GLY A 39 -5.56 -7.49 -18.13
N GLN A 40 -5.48 -6.82 -16.98
CA GLN A 40 -6.25 -7.17 -15.77
C GLN A 40 -7.21 -6.06 -15.31
N PRO A 41 -8.18 -5.61 -16.15
CA PRO A 41 -9.08 -4.52 -15.79
C PRO A 41 -9.98 -4.86 -14.58
N LEU A 42 -10.30 -6.15 -14.38
CA LEU A 42 -11.09 -6.59 -13.22
C LEU A 42 -10.29 -6.44 -11.91
N ALA A 43 -9.06 -6.96 -11.89
CA ALA A 43 -8.19 -6.86 -10.71
C ALA A 43 -7.86 -5.39 -10.40
N TYR A 44 -7.50 -4.60 -11.42
CA TYR A 44 -7.26 -3.16 -11.29
C TYR A 44 -8.42 -2.44 -10.58
N ASN A 45 -9.63 -2.59 -11.10
CA ASN A 45 -10.80 -1.88 -10.57
C ASN A 45 -11.15 -2.32 -9.14
N LEU A 46 -11.10 -3.63 -8.86
CA LEU A 46 -11.40 -4.17 -7.55
C LEU A 46 -10.37 -3.75 -6.49
N ILE A 47 -9.08 -3.82 -6.81
CA ILE A 47 -8.00 -3.43 -5.90
C ILE A 47 -8.09 -1.94 -5.59
N LEU A 48 -8.17 -1.09 -6.63
CA LEU A 48 -8.20 0.36 -6.45
C LEU A 48 -9.41 0.79 -5.61
N ARG A 49 -10.60 0.24 -5.91
CA ARG A 49 -11.82 0.55 -5.15
C ARG A 49 -11.74 0.08 -3.70
N SER A 50 -11.27 -1.14 -3.47
CA SER A 50 -11.24 -1.74 -2.12
C SER A 50 -10.26 -1.02 -1.21
N ILE A 51 -9.06 -0.72 -1.72
CA ILE A 51 -8.04 0.03 -0.97
C ILE A 51 -8.50 1.46 -0.73
N SER A 52 -8.98 2.16 -1.77
CA SER A 52 -9.47 3.53 -1.65
C SER A 52 -10.59 3.65 -0.61
N SER A 53 -11.55 2.73 -0.63
CA SER A 53 -12.66 2.70 0.34
C SER A 53 -12.21 2.38 1.76
N HIS A 54 -11.20 1.52 1.94
CA HIS A 54 -10.72 1.16 3.27
C HIS A 54 -9.87 2.27 3.89
N VAL A 55 -8.94 2.82 3.10
CA VAL A 55 -8.01 3.88 3.52
C VAL A 55 -8.72 5.21 3.79
N SER A 56 -9.81 5.50 3.07
CA SER A 56 -10.64 6.69 3.33
C SER A 56 -11.51 6.56 4.59
N ASN A 57 -11.69 5.36 5.12
CA ASN A 57 -12.41 5.14 6.38
C ASN A 57 -11.43 5.22 7.56
N THR A 58 -11.54 6.27 8.37
CA THR A 58 -10.67 6.48 9.55
C THR A 58 -10.96 5.53 10.72
N ASN A 59 -12.09 4.81 10.69
CA ASN A 59 -12.47 3.86 11.73
C ASN A 59 -13.11 2.61 11.11
N PRO A 60 -12.34 1.77 10.38
CA PRO A 60 -12.87 0.58 9.77
C PRO A 60 -13.23 -0.46 10.83
N SER A 61 -14.41 -1.06 10.72
CA SER A 61 -14.89 -2.05 11.69
C SER A 61 -14.13 -3.38 11.65
N LYS A 62 -13.39 -3.64 10.56
CA LYS A 62 -12.56 -4.84 10.31
C LYS A 62 -11.40 -4.46 9.38
N SER A 63 -10.32 -5.25 9.38
CA SER A 63 -9.24 -5.06 8.40
C SER A 63 -9.70 -5.39 6.98
N LEU A 64 -9.08 -4.76 5.99
CA LEU A 64 -9.19 -5.19 4.60
C LEU A 64 -8.47 -6.53 4.42
N VAL A 65 -9.11 -7.48 3.74
CA VAL A 65 -8.54 -8.78 3.38
C VAL A 65 -8.71 -8.95 1.87
N LEU A 66 -7.63 -9.25 1.16
CA LEU A 66 -7.62 -9.47 -0.28
C LEU A 66 -7.13 -10.90 -0.54
N SER A 67 -7.82 -11.62 -1.42
CA SER A 67 -7.41 -12.94 -1.91
C SER A 67 -7.32 -12.86 -3.43
N LEU A 68 -6.10 -12.95 -3.97
CA LEU A 68 -5.83 -12.85 -5.40
C LEU A 68 -5.59 -14.25 -5.96
N HIS A 69 -6.33 -14.61 -7.01
CA HIS A 69 -6.26 -15.92 -7.66
C HIS A 69 -6.15 -15.74 -9.17
N GLY A 70 -5.39 -16.61 -9.82
CA GLY A 70 -5.14 -16.57 -11.26
C GLY A 70 -4.20 -17.69 -11.69
N SER A 71 -4.03 -17.82 -13.00
CA SER A 71 -2.98 -18.68 -13.58
C SER A 71 -1.59 -18.08 -13.32
N THR A 72 -0.54 -18.88 -13.49
CA THR A 72 0.82 -18.34 -13.39
C THR A 72 1.09 -17.32 -14.52
N GLY A 73 1.83 -16.26 -14.20
CA GLY A 73 2.22 -15.21 -15.15
C GLY A 73 1.12 -14.21 -15.52
N THR A 74 0.03 -14.14 -14.75
CA THR A 74 -1.08 -13.21 -14.98
C THR A 74 -1.27 -12.19 -13.87
#